data_AF-A0A3N5RYF0-F1
#
_entry.id   AF-A0A3N5RYF0-F1
#
_cell.length_a   1.000
_cell.length_b   1.000
_cell.length_c   1.000
_cell.angle_alpha   90.00
_cell.angle_beta   90.00
_cell.angle_gamma   90.00
#
_symmetry.space_group_name_H-M   'P 1'
#
loop_
_entity.id
_entity.type
_entity.pdbx_description
1 polymer ?
#
loop_
_entity_poly.entity_id
_entity_poly.type
_entity_poly.pdbx_seq_one_letter_code
_entity_poly.pdbx_strand_id
1 'polypeptide(L)'
;MRSTTAQITSPAGIRKYTAVLYKIILFFGCAAFLTAALGWAYTGTFSRLWADDYCYDAVLRIDGFWKAQASYYGHTSDRFSVIPLVGIGRLISPFDVQIWPTISIVLLLAGLTWLIKQLTKN
;
A
#
# COMPACT_ATOMS: atom_id res chain seq x y z
N MET A 1 -2.05 -28.64 45.98
CA MET A 1 -1.45 -27.57 45.15
C MET A 1 -0.48 -28.22 44.17
N ARG A 2 -0.81 -28.31 42.88
CA ARG A 2 0.15 -28.78 41.87
C ARG A 2 1.10 -27.63 41.56
N SER A 3 2.41 -27.86 41.70
CA SER A 3 3.46 -26.89 41.40
C SER A 3 3.32 -26.35 39.98
N THR A 4 3.41 -25.03 39.81
CA THR A 4 3.30 -24.31 38.52
C THR A 4 4.26 -24.86 37.46
N THR A 5 5.43 -25.35 37.87
CA THR A 5 6.41 -26.03 37.00
C THR A 5 5.88 -27.32 36.37
N ALA A 6 5.03 -28.08 37.06
CA ALA A 6 4.45 -29.33 36.54
C ALA A 6 3.35 -29.09 35.50
N GLN A 7 2.73 -27.91 35.48
CA GLN A 7 1.75 -27.54 34.45
C GLN A 7 2.41 -27.11 33.15
N ILE A 8 3.59 -26.47 33.21
CA ILE A 8 4.31 -25.95 32.03
C ILE A 8 4.91 -27.08 31.18
N THR A 9 5.35 -28.18 31.80
CA THR A 9 5.96 -29.32 31.09
C THR A 9 4.95 -30.28 30.48
N SER A 10 3.65 -30.13 30.79
CA SER A 10 2.60 -30.95 30.18
C SER A 10 2.40 -30.58 28.70
N PRO A 11 2.12 -31.54 27.79
CA PRO A 11 1.88 -31.25 26.38
C PRO A 11 0.78 -30.21 26.14
N ALA A 12 -0.27 -30.22 26.97
CA ALA A 12 -1.36 -29.25 26.93
C ALA A 12 -0.91 -27.85 27.41
N GLY A 13 -0.05 -27.78 28.42
CA GLY A 13 0.58 -26.54 28.88
C GLY A 13 1.45 -25.92 27.79
N ILE A 14 2.36 -26.69 27.20
CA ILE A 14 3.26 -26.25 26.12
C ILE A 14 2.44 -25.66 24.96
N ARG A 15 1.41 -26.37 24.47
CA ARG A 15 0.55 -25.90 23.37
C ARG A 15 -0.19 -24.58 23.70
N LYS A 16 -0.58 -24.38 24.96
CA LYS A 16 -1.23 -23.13 25.39
C LYS A 16 -0.25 -21.96 25.41
N TYR A 17 0.94 -22.13 26.00
CA TYR A 17 1.95 -21.08 26.06
C TYR A 17 2.50 -20.74 24.67
N THR A 18 2.71 -21.72 23.79
CA THR A 18 3.12 -21.45 22.41
C THR A 18 2.04 -20.70 21.62
N ALA A 19 0.75 -21.03 21.82
CA ALA A 19 -0.35 -20.30 21.19
C ALA A 19 -0.45 -18.85 21.68
N VAL A 20 -0.23 -18.60 22.97
CA VAL A 20 -0.20 -17.24 23.53
C VAL A 20 1.00 -16.45 22.98
N LEU A 21 2.20 -17.05 23.00
CA LEU A 21 3.40 -16.43 22.46
C LEU A 21 3.26 -16.10 20.97
N TYR A 22 2.71 -17.03 20.18
CA TYR A 22 2.41 -16.82 18.76
C TYR A 22 1.49 -15.61 18.55
N LYS A 23 0.40 -15.51 19.32
CA LYS A 23 -0.53 -14.37 19.23
C LYS A 23 0.14 -13.04 19.60
N ILE A 24 1.00 -13.05 20.61
CA ILE A 24 1.76 -11.86 21.02
C ILE A 24 2.70 -11.43 19.90
N ILE A 25 3.49 -12.34 19.35
CA ILE A 25 4.41 -12.07 18.24
C ILE A 25 3.65 -11.53 17.03
N LEU A 26 2.53 -12.18 16.67
CA LEU A 26 1.71 -11.76 15.54
C LEU A 26 1.12 -10.36 15.76
N PHE A 27 0.62 -10.08 16.98
CA PHE A 27 0.08 -8.76 17.31
C PHE A 27 1.14 -7.67 17.16
N PHE A 28 2.33 -7.85 17.77
CA PHE A 28 3.40 -6.86 17.69
C PHE A 28 3.93 -6.70 16.26
N GLY A 29 4.04 -7.81 15.50
CA GLY A 29 4.41 -7.77 14.09
C GLY A 29 3.41 -6.96 13.25
N CYS A 30 2.11 -7.21 13.42
CA CYS A 30 1.06 -6.45 12.74
C CYS A 30 1.05 -4.97 13.15
N ALA A 31 1.22 -4.67 14.44
CA ALA A 31 1.26 -3.29 14.93
C ALA A 31 2.47 -2.52 14.39
N ALA A 32 3.65 -3.13 14.37
CA ALA A 32 4.86 -2.52 13.81
C ALA A 32 4.70 -2.26 12.31
N PHE A 33 4.19 -3.24 11.56
CA PHE A 33 3.92 -3.10 10.14
C PHE A 33 2.89 -1.99 9.85
N LEU A 34 1.78 -1.96 10.58
CA LEU A 34 0.76 -0.92 10.46
C LEU A 34 1.34 0.48 10.74
N THR A 35 2.19 0.59 11.77
CA THR A 35 2.85 1.86 12.11
C THR A 35 3.72 2.36 10.96
N ALA A 36 4.52 1.49 10.34
CA ALA A 36 5.33 1.84 9.18
C ALA A 36 4.46 2.24 7.98
N ALA A 37 3.37 1.51 7.72
CA ALA A 37 2.45 1.80 6.62
C ALA A 37 1.75 3.16 6.80
N LEU A 38 1.29 3.47 8.02
CA LEU A 38 0.69 4.76 8.35
C LEU A 38 1.71 5.90 8.26
N GLY A 39 2.96 5.67 8.68
CA GLY A 39 4.05 6.63 8.52
C GLY A 39 4.29 6.99 7.05
N TRP A 40 4.31 5.99 6.16
CA TRP A 40 4.43 6.23 4.73
C TRP A 40 3.23 6.97 4.13
N ALA A 41 2.02 6.59 4.51
CA ALA A 41 0.81 7.32 4.11
C ALA A 41 0.86 8.79 4.55
N TYR A 42 1.33 9.05 5.76
CA TYR A 42 1.54 10.40 6.30
C TYR A 42 2.59 11.18 5.51
N THR A 43 3.70 10.58 5.08
CA THR A 43 4.67 11.29 4.22
C THR A 43 4.06 11.78 2.90
N GLY A 44 3.01 11.10 2.40
CA GLY A 44 2.27 11.52 1.22
C GLY A 44 1.61 12.89 1.37
N THR A 45 1.20 13.30 2.58
CA THR A 45 0.58 14.63 2.77
C THR A 45 1.54 15.79 2.54
N PHE A 46 2.85 15.51 2.50
CA PHE A 46 3.90 16.49 2.19
C PHE A 46 4.39 16.40 0.74
N SER A 47 3.89 15.42 -0.04
CA SER A 47 4.25 15.26 -1.44
C SER A 47 3.72 16.43 -2.27
N ARG A 48 4.55 16.88 -3.22
CA ARG A 48 4.25 17.93 -4.18
C ARG A 48 4.72 17.49 -5.57
N LEU A 49 4.10 18.04 -6.60
CA LEU A 49 4.53 17.86 -7.99
C LEU A 49 6.00 18.27 -8.12
N TRP A 50 6.78 17.48 -8.84
CA TRP A 50 8.19 17.73 -9.06
C TRP A 50 8.56 17.64 -10.55
N ALA A 51 9.29 18.64 -11.03
CA ALA A 51 9.91 18.67 -12.37
C ALA A 51 8.93 18.23 -13.48
N ASP A 52 9.13 17.02 -14.00
CA ASP A 52 8.36 16.43 -15.08
C ASP A 52 6.84 16.39 -14.80
N ASP A 53 6.42 16.29 -13.54
CA ASP A 53 5.01 16.23 -13.16
C ASP A 53 4.23 17.48 -13.62
N TYR A 54 4.86 18.66 -13.54
CA TYR A 54 4.25 19.90 -14.02
C TYR A 54 4.07 19.91 -15.54
N CYS A 55 4.99 19.28 -16.28
CA CYS A 55 4.91 19.18 -17.74
C CYS A 55 3.73 18.32 -18.16
N TYR A 56 3.48 17.20 -17.46
CA TYR A 56 2.32 16.35 -17.75
C TYR A 56 1.00 17.03 -17.40
N ASP A 57 0.92 17.74 -16.27
CA ASP A 57 -0.27 18.54 -15.93
C ASP A 57 -0.52 19.63 -16.99
N ALA A 58 0.53 20.31 -17.44
CA ALA A 58 0.45 21.34 -18.48
C ALA A 58 -0.06 20.76 -19.82
N VAL A 59 0.48 19.62 -20.27
CA VAL A 59 0.01 18.95 -21.49
C VAL A 59 -1.46 18.57 -21.35
N LEU A 60 -1.88 18.02 -20.21
CA LEU A 60 -3.29 17.70 -19.95
C LEU A 60 -4.19 18.96 -19.95
N ARG A 61 -3.68 20.14 -19.56
CA ARG A 61 -4.42 21.41 -19.62
C ARG A 61 -4.55 21.95 -21.04
N ILE A 62 -3.49 21.80 -21.85
CA ILE A 62 -3.42 22.37 -23.20
C ILE A 62 -4.15 21.48 -24.21
N ASP A 63 -3.86 20.18 -24.20
CA ASP A 63 -4.33 19.24 -25.22
C ASP A 63 -5.60 18.48 -24.80
N GLY A 64 -5.92 18.45 -23.51
CA GLY A 64 -6.98 17.62 -22.96
C GLY A 64 -6.62 16.13 -22.90
N PHE A 65 -7.41 15.35 -22.16
CA PHE A 65 -7.07 13.97 -21.79
C PHE A 65 -6.80 13.05 -23.00
N TRP A 66 -7.75 12.94 -23.93
CA TRP A 66 -7.68 11.97 -25.02
C TRP A 66 -6.56 12.26 -26.01
N LYS A 67 -6.36 13.53 -26.35
CA LYS A 67 -5.29 13.96 -27.26
C LYS A 67 -3.92 13.77 -26.62
N ALA A 68 -3.77 14.16 -25.35
CA ALA A 68 -2.54 13.92 -24.59
C ALA A 68 -2.22 12.42 -24.50
N GLN A 69 -3.22 11.57 -24.21
CA GLN A 69 -3.05 10.13 -24.10
C GLN A 69 -2.59 9.50 -25.42
N ALA A 70 -3.25 9.86 -26.53
CA ALA A 70 -2.89 9.35 -27.85
C ALA A 70 -1.46 9.79 -28.24
N SER A 71 -1.11 11.05 -27.97
CA SER A 71 0.23 11.58 -28.23
C SER A 71 1.30 10.85 -27.42
N TYR A 72 1.10 10.67 -26.12
CA TYR A 72 2.07 9.97 -25.25
C TYR A 72 2.19 8.49 -25.59
N TYR A 73 1.10 7.85 -25.99
CA TYR A 73 1.12 6.47 -26.45
C TYR A 73 1.89 6.29 -27.76
N GLY A 74 1.75 7.23 -28.71
CA GLY A 74 2.36 7.14 -30.04
C GLY A 74 3.77 7.74 -30.16
N HIS A 75 4.15 8.65 -29.26
CA HIS A 75 5.36 9.48 -29.44
C HIS A 75 6.27 9.55 -28.21
N THR A 76 5.89 8.97 -27.06
CA THR A 76 6.71 8.98 -25.84
C THR A 76 7.01 7.56 -25.39
N SER A 77 8.19 7.07 -25.80
CA SER A 77 8.61 5.67 -25.66
C SER A 77 9.04 5.30 -24.24
N ASP A 78 8.08 5.18 -23.30
CA ASP A 78 8.22 4.61 -21.94
C ASP A 78 7.12 5.09 -20.98
N ARG A 79 6.53 6.26 -21.23
CA ARG A 79 5.66 6.98 -20.28
C ARG A 79 4.18 7.02 -20.67
N PHE A 80 3.71 6.05 -21.44
CA PHE A 80 2.30 6.01 -21.88
C PHE A 80 1.28 5.94 -20.71
N SER A 81 1.71 5.41 -19.57
CA SER A 81 0.91 5.28 -18.34
C SER A 81 0.89 6.53 -17.46
N VAL A 82 1.67 7.57 -17.80
CA VAL A 82 1.74 8.81 -17.02
C VAL A 82 0.47 9.66 -17.19
N ILE A 83 0.03 9.91 -18.42
CA ILE A 83 -1.19 10.69 -18.71
C ILE A 83 -2.46 10.16 -18.01
N PRO A 84 -2.76 8.85 -17.99
CA PRO A 84 -3.95 8.36 -17.29
C PRO A 84 -3.84 8.54 -15.78
N LEU A 85 -2.66 8.35 -15.19
CA LEU A 85 -2.44 8.53 -13.75
C LEU A 85 -2.55 10.01 -13.35
N VAL A 86 -1.85 10.92 -14.04
CA VAL A 86 -1.95 12.37 -13.79
C VAL A 86 -3.37 12.87 -14.07
N GLY A 87 -4.04 12.34 -15.09
CA GLY A 87 -5.43 12.66 -15.40
C GLY A 87 -6.41 12.31 -14.28
N ILE A 88 -6.26 11.13 -13.66
CA ILE A 88 -7.05 10.73 -12.47
C ILE A 88 -6.72 11.65 -11.29
N GLY A 89 -5.44 11.92 -11.09
CA GLY A 89 -4.95 12.82 -10.05
C GLY A 89 -5.62 14.18 -10.05
N ARG A 90 -5.79 14.77 -11.24
CA ARG A 90 -6.48 16.05 -11.42
C ARG A 90 -7.94 16.05 -10.97
N LEU A 91 -8.65 14.91 -11.04
CA LEU A 91 -10.03 14.80 -10.53
C LEU A 91 -10.10 14.94 -9.01
N ILE A 92 -8.98 14.71 -8.31
CA ILE A 92 -8.86 14.68 -6.85
C ILE A 92 -8.08 15.93 -6.35
N SER A 93 -7.81 16.90 -7.25
CA SER A 93 -7.15 18.16 -6.91
C SER A 93 -7.90 18.89 -5.78
N PRO A 94 -7.21 19.38 -4.73
CA PRO A 94 -5.76 19.63 -4.62
C PRO A 94 -4.90 18.45 -4.12
N PHE A 95 -5.48 17.28 -3.83
CA PHE A 95 -4.78 16.17 -3.16
C PHE A 95 -4.09 15.19 -4.11
N ASP A 96 -3.97 15.55 -5.40
CA ASP A 96 -3.49 14.70 -6.50
C ASP A 96 -2.29 13.82 -6.10
N VAL A 97 -1.12 14.42 -5.90
CA VAL A 97 0.10 13.67 -5.60
C VAL A 97 0.16 13.13 -4.17
N GLN A 98 -0.66 13.69 -3.28
CA GLN A 98 -0.61 13.39 -1.86
C GLN A 98 -1.27 12.06 -1.52
N ILE A 99 -2.25 11.66 -2.32
CA ILE A 99 -3.04 10.44 -2.06
C ILE A 99 -2.39 9.18 -2.66
N TRP A 100 -1.53 9.31 -3.68
CA TRP A 100 -0.89 8.16 -4.34
C TRP A 100 -0.10 7.24 -3.42
N PRO A 101 0.70 7.73 -2.44
CA PRO A 101 1.37 6.86 -1.47
C PRO A 101 0.40 5.99 -0.66
N THR A 102 -0.73 6.57 -0.25
CA THR A 102 -1.78 5.86 0.50
C THR A 102 -2.48 4.83 -0.37
N ILE A 103 -2.88 5.21 -1.58
CA ILE A 103 -3.53 4.30 -2.55
C ILE A 103 -2.61 3.11 -2.85
N SER A 104 -1.32 3.35 -3.06
CA SER A 104 -0.34 2.31 -3.37
C SER A 104 -0.24 1.26 -2.26
N ILE A 105 -0.19 1.69 -0.99
CA ILE A 105 -0.19 0.77 0.15
C ILE A 105 -1.50 -0.01 0.23
N VAL A 106 -2.65 0.67 0.11
CA VAL A 106 -3.96 0.00 0.18
C VAL A 106 -4.10 -1.06 -0.90
N LEU A 107 -3.72 -0.74 -2.14
CA LEU A 107 -3.75 -1.69 -3.25
C LEU A 107 -2.79 -2.85 -3.03
N LEU A 108 -1.58 -2.60 -2.52
CA LEU A 108 -0.63 -3.65 -2.18
C LEU A 108 -1.20 -4.61 -1.13
N LEU A 109 -1.78 -4.08 -0.04
CA LEU A 109 -2.37 -4.90 1.03
C LEU A 109 -3.58 -5.69 0.53
N ALA A 110 -4.44 -5.07 -0.28
CA ALA A 110 -5.58 -5.73 -0.89
C ALA A 110 -5.12 -6.87 -1.82
N GLY A 111 -4.13 -6.59 -2.68
CA GLY A 111 -3.55 -7.56 -3.61
C GLY A 111 -2.89 -8.74 -2.89
N LEU A 112 -2.07 -8.47 -1.86
CA LEU A 112 -1.45 -9.52 -1.05
C LEU A 112 -2.47 -10.36 -0.30
N THR A 113 -3.47 -9.72 0.31
CA THR A 113 -4.56 -10.43 1.01
C THR A 113 -5.34 -11.32 0.05
N TRP A 114 -5.63 -10.80 -1.14
CA TRP A 114 -6.30 -11.56 -2.19
C TRP A 114 -5.44 -12.74 -2.64
N LEU A 115 -4.16 -12.52 -2.95
CA LEU A 115 -3.21 -13.56 -3.35
C LEU A 115 -3.13 -14.68 -2.31
N ILE A 116 -2.94 -14.34 -1.03
CA ILE A 116 -2.90 -15.32 0.06
C ILE A 116 -4.21 -16.11 0.11
N LYS A 117 -5.37 -15.45 0.04
CA LYS A 117 -6.67 -16.15 0.00
C LYS A 117 -6.77 -17.15 -1.14
N GLN A 118 -6.24 -16.82 -2.31
CA GLN A 118 -6.25 -17.74 -3.46
C GLN A 118 -5.28 -18.91 -3.27
N LEU A 119 -4.10 -18.68 -2.70
CA LEU A 119 -3.14 -19.74 -2.38
C LEU A 119 -3.62 -20.69 -1.27
N THR A 120 -4.42 -20.19 -0.33
CA THR A 120 -4.94 -20.97 0.80
C THR A 120 -6.28 -21.67 0.49
N LYS A 121 -6.89 -21.37 -0.66
CA LYS A 121 -8.14 -22.01 -1.12
C LYS A 121 -7.92 -23.37 -1.81
N ASN A 122 -6.71 -23.91 -1.73
CA ASN A 122 -6.38 -25.27 -2.17
C ASN A 122 -6.80 -26.32 -1.14
#